data_AF-A0A9D4WY45-F1
#
_entry.id   AF-A0A9D4WY45-F1
#
_cell.length_a   1.000
_cell.length_b   1.000
_cell.length_c   1.000
_cell.angle_alpha   90.00
_cell.angle_beta   90.00
_cell.angle_gamma   90.00
#
_symmetry.space_group_name_H-M   'P 1'
#
loop_
_entity.id
_entity.type
_entity.pdbx_description
1 polymer ?
#
loop_
_entity_poly.entity_id
_entity_poly.type
_entity_poly.pdbx_seq_one_letter_code
_entity_poly.pdbx_strand_id
1 'polypeptide(L)'
;GNLAYRFFSWASKQQSYRHSPDVYRAMIKVLSKMRQFGAVWGLIEEMRVGNPELISPQVFVILMRRFASARMVHKAIEVLDEMPKYGCEPDEYVFGCLLDALCKNGSVKEAASLFEDMRYRFPPTVKHFTSLLYGWCKEGKLVEAKHVLVQMKDA
;
A
#
# COMPACT_ATOMS: atom_id res chain seq x y z
N GLY A 1 20.06 -5.91 6.00
CA GLY A 1 20.08 -5.51 4.58
C GLY A 1 20.90 -4.27 4.27
N ASN A 2 22.00 -4.02 5.00
CA ASN A 2 22.91 -2.92 4.65
C ASN A 2 23.76 -3.26 3.40
N LEU A 3 24.07 -4.54 3.19
CA LEU A 3 24.83 -5.01 2.01
C LEU A 3 24.06 -4.84 0.70
N ALA A 4 22.76 -5.21 0.68
CA ALA A 4 21.92 -5.07 -0.51
C ALA A 4 21.80 -3.60 -0.97
N TYR A 5 21.63 -2.67 -0.02
CA TYR A 5 21.57 -1.25 -0.33
C TYR A 5 22.91 -0.68 -0.80
N ARG A 6 24.03 -1.12 -0.20
CA ARG A 6 25.38 -0.76 -0.67
C ARG A 6 25.66 -1.26 -2.08
N PHE A 7 25.29 -2.51 -2.39
CA PHE A 7 25.44 -3.07 -3.72
C PHE A 7 24.56 -2.33 -4.74
N PHE A 8 23.31 -2.04 -4.39
CA PHE A 8 22.41 -1.23 -5.20
C PHE A 8 23.03 0.12 -5.54
N SER A 9 23.50 0.87 -4.54
CA SER A 9 24.14 2.18 -4.73
C SER A 9 25.48 2.13 -5.49
N TRP A 10 26.22 1.03 -5.39
CA TRP A 10 27.43 0.83 -6.18
C TRP A 10 27.10 0.52 -7.66
N ALA A 11 26.06 -0.28 -7.90
CA ALA A 11 25.66 -0.66 -9.24
C ALA A 11 25.11 0.55 -10.03
N SER A 12 24.34 1.45 -9.40
CA SER A 12 23.86 2.67 -10.05
C SER A 12 24.97 3.63 -10.50
N LYS A 13 26.20 3.48 -9.98
CA LYS A 13 27.37 4.28 -10.38
C LYS A 13 28.13 3.72 -11.58
N GLN A 14 27.79 2.52 -12.06
CA GLN A 14 28.48 1.91 -13.19
C GLN A 14 28.09 2.60 -14.50
N GLN A 15 29.07 2.79 -15.39
CA GLN A 15 28.85 3.41 -16.69
C GLN A 15 27.75 2.66 -17.46
N SER A 16 26.73 3.39 -17.92
CA SER A 16 25.60 2.87 -18.71
C SER A 16 24.69 1.86 -17.99
N TYR A 17 24.85 1.62 -16.69
CA TYR A 17 23.95 0.75 -15.95
C TYR A 17 22.74 1.53 -15.43
N ARG A 18 21.56 0.93 -15.55
CA ARG A 18 20.32 1.40 -14.92
C ARG A 18 19.62 0.23 -14.24
N HIS A 19 19.07 0.48 -13.07
CA HIS A 19 18.30 -0.53 -12.35
C HIS A 19 17.03 -0.88 -13.11
N SER A 20 16.73 -2.17 -13.20
CA SER A 20 15.43 -2.62 -13.70
C SER A 20 14.34 -2.40 -12.65
N PRO A 21 13.05 -2.34 -13.07
CA PRO A 21 11.92 -2.27 -12.13
C PRO A 21 11.92 -3.36 -11.06
N ASP A 22 12.35 -4.58 -11.40
CA ASP A 22 12.43 -5.69 -10.44
C ASP A 22 13.44 -5.45 -9.33
N VAL A 23 14.57 -4.80 -9.65
CA VAL A 23 15.60 -4.46 -8.66
C VAL A 23 15.07 -3.41 -7.68
N TYR A 24 14.41 -2.35 -8.18
CA TYR A 24 13.76 -1.36 -7.33
C TYR A 24 12.70 -1.98 -6.44
N ARG A 25 11.82 -2.81 -7.01
CA ARG A 25 10.76 -3.52 -6.27
C ARG A 25 11.34 -4.40 -5.16
N ALA A 26 12.41 -5.14 -5.45
CA ALA A 26 13.10 -5.96 -4.47
C ALA A 26 13.68 -5.11 -3.33
N MET A 27 14.33 -3.99 -3.66
CA MET A 27 14.90 -3.07 -2.67
C MET A 27 13.83 -2.41 -1.80
N ILE A 28 12.74 -1.92 -2.38
CA ILE A 28 11.59 -1.37 -1.65
C ILE A 28 11.04 -2.42 -0.69
N LYS A 29 10.86 -3.66 -1.13
CA LYS A 29 10.37 -4.77 -0.29
C LYS A 29 11.33 -5.06 0.88
N VAL A 30 12.64 -5.13 0.62
CA VAL A 30 13.66 -5.40 1.65
C VAL A 30 13.73 -4.26 2.67
N LEU A 31 13.82 -3.02 2.21
CA LEU A 31 13.91 -1.84 3.09
C LEU A 31 12.62 -1.63 3.89
N SER A 32 11.46 -1.86 3.28
CA SER A 32 10.17 -1.83 3.99
C SER A 32 10.05 -2.94 5.03
N LYS A 33 10.68 -4.11 4.80
CA LYS A 33 10.78 -5.17 5.81
C LYS A 33 11.69 -4.75 6.98
N MET A 34 12.78 -4.05 6.67
CA MET A 34 13.69 -3.48 7.66
C MET A 34 13.17 -2.21 8.35
N ARG A 35 11.98 -1.72 7.99
CA ARG A 35 11.39 -0.46 8.48
C ARG A 35 12.24 0.78 8.16
N GLN A 36 13.11 0.70 7.14
CA GLN A 36 13.91 1.81 6.67
C GLN A 36 13.11 2.67 5.67
N PHE A 37 12.00 3.24 6.13
CA PHE A 37 11.05 3.93 5.25
C PHE A 37 11.62 5.20 4.61
N GLY A 38 12.53 5.91 5.28
CA GLY A 38 13.23 7.05 4.66
C GLY A 38 14.06 6.63 3.44
N ALA A 39 14.74 5.47 3.52
CA ALA A 39 15.46 4.92 2.38
C ALA A 39 14.50 4.43 1.27
N VAL A 40 13.32 3.92 1.63
CA VAL A 40 12.28 3.56 0.64
C VAL A 40 11.84 4.79 -0.13
N TRP A 41 11.49 5.89 0.54
CA TRP A 41 11.11 7.13 -0.12
C TRP A 41 12.24 7.73 -0.96
N GLY A 42 13.49 7.65 -0.47
CA GLY A 42 14.66 8.03 -1.27
C GLY A 42 14.80 7.22 -2.56
N LEU A 43 14.52 5.91 -2.52
CA LEU A 43 14.51 5.09 -3.74
C LEU A 43 13.35 5.45 -4.68
N ILE A 44 12.14 5.70 -4.15
CA ILE A 44 11.01 6.11 -4.98
C ILE A 44 11.30 7.45 -5.65
N GLU A 45 11.97 8.37 -4.97
CA GLU A 45 12.40 9.65 -5.53
C GLU A 45 13.49 9.47 -6.60
N GLU A 46 14.47 8.60 -6.37
CA GLU A 46 15.48 8.24 -7.38
C GLU A 46 14.82 7.62 -8.63
N MET A 47 13.83 6.73 -8.45
CA MET A 47 13.03 6.19 -9.55
C MET A 47 12.30 7.30 -10.30
N ARG A 48 11.65 8.22 -9.58
CA ARG A 48 10.88 9.33 -10.16
C ARG A 48 11.75 10.22 -11.05
N VAL A 49 12.96 10.56 -10.61
CA VAL A 49 13.86 11.44 -11.35
C VAL A 49 14.58 10.72 -12.49
N GLY A 50 15.04 9.48 -12.26
CA GLY A 50 15.89 8.77 -13.21
C GLY A 50 15.15 7.91 -14.24
N ASN A 51 14.00 7.35 -13.86
CA ASN A 51 13.22 6.40 -14.66
C ASN A 51 11.71 6.53 -14.31
N PRO A 52 11.09 7.70 -14.56
CA PRO A 52 9.71 7.99 -14.16
C PRO A 52 8.69 6.96 -14.67
N GLU A 53 8.97 6.33 -15.81
CA GLU A 53 8.16 5.25 -16.40
C GLU A 53 8.04 4.01 -15.51
N LEU A 54 8.91 3.85 -14.51
CA LEU A 54 8.87 2.73 -13.56
C LEU A 54 7.96 3.00 -12.36
N ILE A 55 7.54 4.25 -12.15
CA ILE A 55 6.63 4.60 -11.07
C ILE A 55 5.24 4.06 -11.41
N SER A 56 4.74 3.18 -10.55
CA SER A 56 3.44 2.52 -10.74
C SER A 56 2.72 2.35 -9.40
N PRO A 57 1.38 2.20 -9.40
CA PRO A 57 0.60 1.99 -8.18
C PRO A 57 1.10 0.81 -7.32
N GLN A 58 1.67 -0.22 -7.95
CA GLN A 58 2.20 -1.41 -7.26
C GLN A 58 3.32 -1.10 -6.27
N VAL A 59 4.16 -0.10 -6.56
CA VAL A 59 5.25 0.33 -5.65
C VAL A 59 4.69 0.84 -4.33
N PHE A 60 3.63 1.65 -4.41
CA PHE A 60 2.95 2.24 -3.26
C PHE A 60 2.15 1.19 -2.48
N VAL A 61 1.49 0.24 -3.16
CA VAL A 61 0.77 -0.87 -2.52
C VAL A 61 1.70 -1.72 -1.63
N ILE A 62 2.96 -1.94 -2.06
CA ILE A 62 3.95 -2.64 -1.23
C ILE A 62 4.19 -1.85 0.06
N LEU A 63 4.40 -0.53 -0.03
CA LEU A 63 4.66 0.33 1.11
C LEU A 63 3.45 0.39 2.07
N MET A 64 2.24 0.59 1.53
CA MET A 64 0.97 0.59 2.27
C MET A 64 0.77 -0.71 3.08
N ARG A 65 0.93 -1.87 2.44
CA ARG A 65 0.84 -3.18 3.12
C ARG A 65 1.86 -3.31 4.24
N ARG A 66 3.05 -2.74 4.06
CA ARG A 66 4.12 -2.77 5.06
C ARG A 66 3.83 -1.83 6.22
N PHE A 67 3.29 -0.64 6.00
CA PHE A 67 2.84 0.25 7.08
C PHE A 67 1.65 -0.34 7.85
N ALA A 68 0.65 -0.89 7.14
CA ALA A 68 -0.50 -1.55 7.76
C ALA A 68 -0.06 -2.72 8.68
N SER A 69 0.82 -3.60 8.20
CA SER A 69 1.36 -4.70 9.03
C SER A 69 2.26 -4.25 10.17
N ALA A 70 2.85 -3.06 10.08
CA ALA A 70 3.57 -2.43 11.18
C ALA A 70 2.67 -1.65 12.15
N ARG A 71 1.33 -1.71 11.98
CA ARG A 71 0.33 -0.91 12.71
C ARG A 71 0.53 0.60 12.62
N MET A 72 1.16 1.06 11.54
CA MET A 72 1.40 2.48 11.26
C MET A 72 0.31 3.00 10.31
N VAL A 73 -0.95 2.96 10.77
CA VAL A 73 -2.12 3.19 9.91
C VAL A 73 -2.10 4.56 9.24
N HIS A 74 -1.79 5.62 9.99
CA HIS A 74 -1.68 6.98 9.44
C HIS A 74 -0.71 7.04 8.26
N LYS A 75 0.48 6.42 8.39
CA LYS A 75 1.45 6.38 7.29
C LYS A 75 0.97 5.56 6.11
N ALA A 76 0.18 4.51 6.35
CA ALA A 76 -0.37 3.70 5.26
C ALA A 76 -1.38 4.51 4.43
N ILE A 77 -2.21 5.32 5.08
CA ILE A 77 -3.18 6.23 4.45
C ILE A 77 -2.45 7.38 3.75
N GLU A 78 -1.46 7.99 4.39
CA GLU A 78 -0.64 9.07 3.82
C GLU A 78 0.00 8.69 2.48
N VAL A 79 0.34 7.41 2.26
CA VAL A 79 0.85 6.97 0.95
C VAL A 79 -0.16 7.22 -0.17
N LEU A 80 -1.48 7.11 0.07
CA LEU A 80 -2.50 7.44 -0.94
C LEU A 80 -2.41 8.91 -1.34
N ASP A 81 -2.24 9.80 -0.36
CA ASP A 81 -2.19 11.25 -0.58
C ASP A 81 -0.87 11.70 -1.23
N GLU A 82 0.21 10.94 -1.03
CA GLU A 82 1.50 11.21 -1.67
C GLU A 82 1.55 10.76 -3.12
N MET A 83 0.83 9.70 -3.51
CA MET A 83 0.88 9.11 -4.85
C MET A 83 0.76 10.13 -6.02
N PRO A 84 -0.16 11.12 -5.98
CA PRO A 84 -0.26 12.13 -7.05
C PRO A 84 1.01 12.95 -7.26
N LYS A 85 1.80 13.21 -6.20
CA LYS A 85 3.09 13.93 -6.30
C LYS A 85 4.13 13.17 -7.13
N TYR A 86 3.93 11.86 -7.26
CA TYR A 86 4.75 10.95 -8.05
C TYR A 86 4.13 10.62 -9.42
N GLY A 87 3.06 11.34 -9.82
CA GLY A 87 2.39 11.14 -11.11
C GLY A 87 1.51 9.88 -11.17
N CYS A 88 1.12 9.33 -10.03
CA CYS A 88 0.20 8.19 -9.94
C CYS A 88 -1.06 8.61 -9.19
N GLU A 89 -2.22 8.48 -9.81
CA GLU A 89 -3.50 8.67 -9.11
C GLU A 89 -3.90 7.36 -8.40
N PRO A 90 -4.34 7.41 -7.13
CA PRO A 90 -4.93 6.24 -6.48
C PRO A 90 -6.22 5.80 -7.17
N ASP A 91 -6.27 4.54 -7.60
CA ASP A 91 -7.45 3.91 -8.20
C ASP A 91 -8.17 2.97 -7.20
N GLU A 92 -9.32 2.43 -7.63
CA GLU A 92 -10.10 1.46 -6.84
C GLU A 92 -9.24 0.29 -6.33
N TYR A 93 -8.31 -0.20 -7.15
CA TYR A 93 -7.44 -1.31 -6.79
C TYR A 93 -6.50 -0.96 -5.63
N VAL A 94 -5.91 0.23 -5.63
CA VAL A 94 -5.02 0.70 -4.56
C VAL A 94 -5.78 0.86 -3.24
N PHE A 95 -6.97 1.47 -3.28
CA PHE A 95 -7.84 1.58 -2.10
C PHE A 95 -8.21 0.20 -1.56
N GLY A 96 -8.65 -0.72 -2.43
CA GLY A 96 -8.99 -2.09 -2.05
C GLY A 96 -7.80 -2.85 -1.45
N CYS A 97 -6.58 -2.62 -1.95
CA CYS A 97 -5.37 -3.21 -1.38
C CYS A 97 -5.04 -2.69 0.03
N LEU A 98 -5.21 -1.39 0.29
CA LEU A 98 -5.02 -0.82 1.62
C LEU A 98 -6.11 -1.30 2.58
N LEU A 99 -7.37 -1.31 2.13
CA LEU A 99 -8.52 -1.81 2.89
C LEU A 99 -8.30 -3.26 3.37
N ASP A 100 -7.96 -4.16 2.45
CA ASP A 100 -7.64 -5.55 2.75
C ASP A 100 -6.47 -5.68 3.73
N ALA A 101 -5.43 -4.87 3.54
CA ALA A 101 -4.26 -4.87 4.42
C ALA A 101 -4.62 -4.42 5.85
N LEU A 102 -5.41 -3.36 6.01
CA LEU A 102 -5.84 -2.88 7.32
C LEU A 102 -6.73 -3.91 8.02
N CYS A 103 -7.70 -4.50 7.31
CA CYS A 103 -8.56 -5.55 7.85
C CYS A 103 -7.76 -6.77 8.35
N LYS A 104 -6.81 -7.25 7.55
CA LYS A 104 -5.98 -8.42 7.90
C LYS A 104 -5.10 -8.20 9.13
N ASN A 105 -4.65 -6.96 9.34
CA ASN A 105 -3.75 -6.59 10.42
C ASN A 105 -4.46 -6.08 11.69
N GLY A 106 -5.80 -6.08 11.72
CA GLY A 106 -6.60 -5.72 12.90
C GLY A 106 -6.78 -4.22 13.10
N SER A 107 -6.77 -3.45 12.02
CA SER A 107 -7.11 -2.02 12.01
C SER A 107 -8.44 -1.82 11.28
N VAL A 108 -9.45 -2.59 11.70
CA VAL A 108 -10.71 -2.75 10.94
C VAL A 108 -11.59 -1.49 11.02
N LYS A 109 -11.50 -0.73 12.12
CA LYS A 109 -12.17 0.57 12.27
C LYS A 109 -11.69 1.57 11.22
N GLU A 110 -10.38 1.70 11.08
CA GLU A 110 -9.78 2.60 10.10
C GLU A 110 -10.02 2.10 8.67
N ALA A 111 -10.03 0.77 8.48
CA ALA A 111 -10.45 0.17 7.22
C ALA A 111 -11.90 0.54 6.85
N ALA A 112 -12.82 0.52 7.80
CA ALA A 112 -14.22 0.90 7.58
C ALA A 112 -14.34 2.40 7.22
N SER A 113 -13.58 3.28 7.87
CA SER A 113 -13.52 4.70 7.47
C SER A 113 -13.00 4.87 6.04
N LEU A 114 -11.91 4.19 5.69
CA LEU A 114 -11.36 4.20 4.33
C LEU A 114 -12.37 3.68 3.29
N PHE A 115 -13.18 2.68 3.64
CA PHE A 115 -14.21 2.14 2.77
C PHE A 115 -15.31 3.17 2.46
N GLU A 116 -15.74 3.93 3.47
CA GLU A 116 -16.70 5.02 3.27
C GLU A 116 -16.11 6.14 2.38
N ASP A 117 -14.82 6.48 2.51
CA ASP A 117 -14.20 7.43 1.59
C ASP A 117 -14.09 6.89 0.15
N MET A 118 -13.75 5.60 0.02
CA MET A 118 -13.61 4.93 -1.26
C MET A 118 -14.94 4.84 -2.00
N ARG A 119 -16.05 4.51 -1.32
CA ARG A 119 -17.35 4.31 -1.98
C ARG A 119 -17.96 5.59 -2.58
N TYR A 120 -17.51 6.76 -2.13
CA TYR A 120 -17.87 8.04 -2.76
C TYR A 120 -17.16 8.25 -4.10
N ARG A 121 -16.01 7.59 -4.31
CA ARG A 121 -15.17 7.74 -5.50
C ARG A 121 -15.32 6.57 -6.47
N PHE A 122 -15.51 5.36 -5.95
CA PHE A 122 -15.52 4.11 -6.71
C PHE A 122 -16.64 3.20 -6.21
N PRO A 123 -17.42 2.57 -7.11
CA PRO A 123 -18.40 1.56 -6.71
C PRO A 123 -17.74 0.41 -5.94
N PRO A 124 -18.18 0.09 -4.71
CA PRO A 124 -17.62 -1.00 -3.95
C PRO A 124 -17.82 -2.36 -4.64
N THR A 125 -16.78 -3.20 -4.64
CA THR A 125 -16.85 -4.57 -5.12
C THR A 125 -17.07 -5.55 -3.96
N VAL A 126 -17.50 -6.77 -4.30
CA VAL A 126 -17.64 -7.87 -3.33
C VAL A 126 -16.36 -8.08 -2.50
N LYS A 127 -15.18 -7.88 -3.10
CA LYS A 127 -13.88 -8.05 -2.40
C LYS A 127 -13.70 -7.03 -1.26
N HIS A 128 -14.25 -5.84 -1.39
CA HIS A 128 -14.16 -4.83 -0.34
C HIS A 128 -15.01 -5.20 0.87
N PHE A 129 -16.26 -5.61 0.63
CA PHE A 129 -17.15 -6.08 1.68
C PHE A 129 -16.61 -7.33 2.38
N THR A 130 -16.09 -8.31 1.63
CA THR A 130 -15.52 -9.53 2.23
C THR A 130 -14.28 -9.25 3.06
N SER A 131 -13.47 -8.23 2.70
CA SER A 131 -12.33 -7.80 3.51
C SER A 131 -12.77 -7.24 4.86
N LEU A 132 -13.78 -6.36 4.88
CA LEU A 132 -14.36 -5.82 6.11
C LEU A 132 -15.03 -6.91 6.97
N LEU A 133 -15.81 -7.79 6.35
CA LEU A 133 -16.43 -8.94 7.03
C LEU A 133 -15.36 -9.81 7.70
N TYR A 134 -14.30 -10.15 6.98
CA TYR A 134 -13.18 -10.91 7.52
C TYR A 134 -12.56 -10.21 8.73
N GLY A 135 -12.29 -8.91 8.62
CA GLY A 135 -11.74 -8.09 9.70
C GLY A 135 -12.61 -8.11 10.95
N TRP A 136 -13.89 -7.76 10.81
CA TRP A 136 -14.82 -7.69 11.95
C TRP A 136 -15.06 -9.05 12.60
N CYS A 137 -15.23 -10.11 11.82
CA CYS A 137 -15.35 -11.47 12.34
C CYS A 137 -14.09 -11.89 13.12
N LYS A 138 -12.90 -11.57 12.62
CA LYS A 138 -11.62 -11.87 13.29
C LYS A 138 -11.47 -11.13 14.62
N GLU A 139 -12.03 -9.94 14.75
CA GLU A 139 -12.08 -9.17 16.01
C GLU A 139 -13.24 -9.58 16.93
N GLY A 140 -14.11 -10.52 16.52
CA GLY A 140 -15.30 -10.93 17.28
C GLY A 140 -16.45 -9.91 17.26
N LYS A 141 -16.39 -8.92 16.36
CA LYS A 141 -17.34 -7.81 16.22
C LYS A 141 -18.48 -8.19 15.27
N LEU A 142 -19.34 -9.11 15.72
CA LEU A 142 -20.38 -9.72 14.90
C LEU A 142 -21.51 -8.75 14.51
N VAL A 143 -21.78 -7.72 15.31
CA VAL A 143 -22.80 -6.70 15.00
C VAL A 143 -22.35 -5.86 13.80
N GLU A 144 -21.10 -5.41 13.83
CA GLU A 144 -20.47 -4.66 12.74
C GLU A 144 -20.35 -5.52 11.47
N ALA A 145 -19.95 -6.79 11.60
CA ALA A 145 -19.96 -7.73 10.48
C ALA A 145 -21.36 -7.90 9.87
N LYS A 146 -22.41 -8.02 10.69
CA LYS A 146 -23.79 -8.10 10.21
C LYS A 146 -24.21 -6.85 9.43
N HIS A 147 -23.82 -5.65 9.90
CA HIS A 147 -24.09 -4.41 9.18
C HIS A 147 -23.43 -4.40 7.80
N VAL A 148 -22.16 -4.79 7.70
CA VAL A 148 -21.45 -4.89 6.41
C VAL A 148 -22.14 -5.90 5.48
N LEU A 149 -22.63 -7.02 6.00
CA LEU A 149 -23.35 -8.02 5.21
C LEU A 149 -24.68 -7.48 4.65
N VAL A 150 -25.39 -6.66 5.41
CA VAL A 150 -26.62 -6.00 4.94
C VAL A 150 -26.30 -5.00 3.85
N GLN A 151 -25.30 -4.12 4.08
CA GLN A 151 -24.84 -3.17 3.07
C GLN A 151 -24.42 -3.84 1.76
N MET A 152 -23.79 -5.02 1.83
CA MET A 152 -23.40 -5.80 0.65
C MET A 152 -24.60 -6.33 -0.14
N LYS A 153 -25.74 -6.63 0.50
CA LYS A 153 -26.95 -7.09 -0.18
C LYS A 153 -27.73 -5.96 -0.85
N ASP A 154 -27.58 -4.75 -0.31
CA ASP A 154 -28.28 -3.55 -0.77
C ASP A 154 -27.47 -2.73 -1.79
N ALA A 155 -26.23 -3.14 -2.08
CA ALA A 155 -25.30 -2.49 -3.03
C ALA A 155 -25.39 -3.12 -4.43
#